data_AF-A0A520QNG4-F1
#
_entry.id   AF-A0A520QNG4-F1
#
_cell.length_a   1.000
_cell.length_b   1.000
_cell.length_c   1.000
_cell.angle_alpha   90.00
_cell.angle_beta   90.00
_cell.angle_gamma   90.00
#
_symmetry.space_group_name_H-M   'P 1'
#
loop_
_entity.id
_entity.type
_entity.pdbx_description
1 polymer ?
#
loop_
_entity_poly.entity_id
_entity_poly.type
_entity_poly.pdbx_seq_one_letter_code
_entity_poly.pdbx_strand_id
1 'polypeptide(L)'
;MWRIRTPNRRSLLTPKKSNPKKIVTLVAALNAAVWLGGAVFFTFIAGPAFFSPALDPILPKPEDGIAARYLIGKFTTFQIACASIALGTMVIGWRWYARRFRVPQALVLGTVILLIGVSMVWIMPKLDALHHAKYADHFGLNITDEAQKAAAKQFGPLHGLSQAGNLLVLLGLTAQFILTWRLATELNQKENKP
;
A
#
# COMPACT_ATOMS: atom_id res chain seq x y z
N MET A 1 12.11 -63.03 4.35
CA MET A 1 11.76 -62.77 2.93
C MET A 1 11.38 -61.28 2.82
N TRP A 2 12.31 -60.42 2.40
CA TRP A 2 12.09 -58.96 2.34
C TRP A 2 11.49 -58.57 0.98
N ARG A 3 10.23 -58.10 0.96
CA ARG A 3 9.57 -57.64 -0.25
C ARG A 3 9.93 -56.17 -0.50
N ILE A 4 10.91 -55.92 -1.37
CA ILE A 4 11.28 -54.57 -1.81
C ILE A 4 10.09 -54.00 -2.60
N ARG A 5 9.43 -52.99 -2.03
CA ARG A 5 8.34 -52.25 -2.67
C ARG A 5 8.98 -51.29 -3.68
N THR A 6 9.10 -51.68 -4.93
CA THR A 6 9.55 -50.78 -6.00
C THR A 6 8.53 -49.64 -6.14
N PRO A 7 8.92 -48.36 -6.01
CA PRO A 7 8.01 -47.25 -6.20
C PRO A 7 7.44 -47.27 -7.61
N ASN A 8 6.13 -47.08 -7.72
CA ASN A 8 5.39 -47.11 -8.98
C ASN A 8 5.91 -46.01 -9.92
N ARG A 9 6.67 -46.40 -10.96
CA ARG A 9 7.32 -45.48 -11.93
C ARG A 9 6.36 -44.47 -12.58
N ARG A 10 5.05 -44.75 -12.62
CA ARG A 10 4.04 -43.85 -13.17
C ARG A 10 3.83 -42.58 -12.33
N SER A 11 4.11 -42.58 -11.02
CA SER A 11 3.90 -41.40 -10.18
C SER A 11 4.98 -40.32 -10.34
N LEU A 12 6.14 -40.67 -10.91
CA LEU A 12 7.27 -39.74 -11.10
C LEU A 12 7.13 -38.85 -12.34
N LEU A 13 6.24 -39.20 -13.27
CA LEU A 13 6.09 -38.51 -14.57
C LEU A 13 4.83 -37.67 -14.70
N THR A 14 3.91 -37.74 -13.73
CA THR A 14 2.75 -36.84 -13.70
C THR A 14 3.18 -35.51 -13.07
N PRO A 15 3.15 -34.38 -13.81
CA PRO A 15 3.46 -33.08 -13.22
C PRO A 15 2.52 -32.83 -12.04
N LYS A 16 3.09 -32.41 -10.90
CA LYS A 16 2.32 -32.11 -9.69
C LYS A 16 1.29 -31.03 -10.04
N LYS A 17 0.00 -31.41 -10.05
CA LYS A 17 -1.10 -30.50 -10.41
C LYS A 17 -1.09 -29.31 -9.44
N SER A 18 -0.94 -28.09 -9.96
CA SER A 18 -0.85 -26.90 -9.13
C SER A 18 -2.16 -26.63 -8.41
N ASN A 19 -2.10 -26.47 -7.08
CA ASN A 19 -3.28 -26.17 -6.27
C ASN A 19 -3.66 -24.69 -6.43
N PRO A 20 -4.81 -24.34 -7.04
CA PRO A 20 -5.18 -22.95 -7.31
C PRO A 20 -5.29 -22.10 -6.04
N LYS A 21 -5.63 -22.73 -4.90
CA LYS A 21 -5.67 -22.05 -3.60
C LYS A 21 -4.29 -21.54 -3.18
N LYS A 22 -3.23 -22.34 -3.41
CA LYS A 22 -1.85 -21.95 -3.11
C LYS A 22 -1.41 -20.77 -3.97
N ILE A 23 -1.75 -20.79 -5.25
CA ILE A 23 -1.41 -19.71 -6.18
C ILE A 23 -2.01 -18.39 -5.69
N VAL A 24 -3.31 -18.35 -5.37
CA VAL A 24 -3.95 -17.11 -4.91
C VAL A 24 -3.38 -16.62 -3.58
N THR A 25 -3.08 -17.51 -2.63
CA THR A 25 -2.47 -17.08 -1.37
C THR A 25 -1.04 -16.61 -1.52
N LEU A 26 -0.28 -17.18 -2.47
CA LEU A 26 1.05 -16.71 -2.81
C LEU A 26 0.98 -15.32 -3.47
N VAL A 27 0.08 -15.13 -4.44
CA VAL A 27 -0.16 -13.82 -5.08
C VAL A 27 -0.56 -12.78 -4.04
N ALA A 28 -1.44 -13.12 -3.09
CA ALA A 28 -1.84 -12.23 -2.00
C ALA A 28 -0.65 -11.83 -1.11
N ALA A 29 0.19 -12.79 -0.73
CA ALA A 29 1.37 -12.53 0.10
C ALA A 29 2.44 -11.72 -0.64
N LEU A 30 2.69 -12.02 -1.93
CA LEU A 30 3.61 -11.25 -2.78
C LEU A 30 3.12 -9.82 -2.98
N ASN A 31 1.83 -9.63 -3.27
CA ASN A 31 1.23 -8.30 -3.37
C ASN A 31 1.35 -7.52 -2.06
N ALA A 32 1.10 -8.17 -0.91
CA ALA A 32 1.25 -7.51 0.39
C ALA A 32 2.71 -7.10 0.67
N ALA A 33 3.68 -7.93 0.27
CA ALA A 33 5.11 -7.61 0.40
C ALA A 33 5.51 -6.42 -0.50
N VAL A 34 5.09 -6.43 -1.76
CA VAL A 34 5.33 -5.32 -2.71
C VAL A 34 4.69 -4.04 -2.20
N TRP A 35 3.45 -4.13 -1.73
CA TRP A 35 2.70 -2.98 -1.23
C TRP A 35 3.37 -2.36 0.00
N LEU A 36 3.73 -3.19 0.99
CA LEU A 36 4.46 -2.75 2.17
C LEU A 36 5.82 -2.17 1.82
N GLY A 37 6.62 -2.86 0.98
CA GLY A 37 7.95 -2.42 0.58
C GLY A 37 7.92 -1.08 -0.16
N GLY A 38 6.98 -0.92 -1.11
CA GLY A 38 6.78 0.33 -1.82
C GLY A 38 6.35 1.46 -0.89
N ALA A 39 5.49 1.18 0.10
CA ALA A 39 5.07 2.17 1.08
C ALA A 39 6.20 2.60 2.03
N VAL A 40 7.02 1.66 2.51
CA VAL A 40 8.20 1.95 3.33
C VAL A 40 9.19 2.79 2.53
N PHE A 41 9.52 2.38 1.30
CA PHE A 41 10.42 3.12 0.42
C PHE A 41 9.93 4.55 0.17
N PHE A 42 8.65 4.71 -0.16
CA PHE A 42 8.09 6.04 -0.40
C PHE A 42 8.13 6.92 0.86
N THR A 43 7.78 6.35 2.02
CA THR A 43 7.66 7.12 3.27
C THR A 43 9.00 7.62 3.80
N PHE A 44 10.02 6.77 3.78
CA PHE A 44 11.29 7.07 4.45
C PHE A 44 12.39 7.53 3.49
N ILE A 45 12.24 7.28 2.19
CA ILE A 45 13.29 7.56 1.20
C ILE A 45 12.75 8.52 0.13
N ALA A 46 11.81 8.07 -0.70
CA ALA A 46 11.45 8.82 -1.90
C ALA A 46 10.72 10.15 -1.59
N GLY A 47 9.79 10.15 -0.64
CA GLY A 47 9.04 11.35 -0.23
C GLY A 47 9.95 12.42 0.39
N PRO A 48 10.73 12.10 1.44
CA PRO A 48 11.64 13.06 2.07
C PRO A 48 12.75 13.58 1.15
N ALA A 49 13.15 12.83 0.11
CA ALA A 49 14.24 13.20 -0.78
C ALA A 49 14.05 14.58 -1.43
N PHE A 50 12.81 14.97 -1.77
CA PHE A 50 12.49 16.26 -2.39
C PHE A 50 12.72 17.47 -1.46
N PHE A 51 12.77 17.25 -0.15
CA PHE A 51 12.91 18.30 0.86
C PHE A 51 14.30 18.30 1.51
N SER A 52 15.27 17.63 0.88
CA SER A 52 16.66 17.62 1.33
C SER A 52 17.30 18.99 1.09
N PRO A 53 18.02 19.57 2.07
CA PRO A 53 18.76 20.82 1.88
C PRO A 53 19.77 20.78 0.73
N ALA A 54 20.24 19.58 0.36
CA ALA A 54 21.15 19.40 -0.77
C ALA A 54 20.49 19.70 -2.14
N LEU A 55 19.16 19.68 -2.20
CA LEU A 55 18.40 19.97 -3.43
C LEU A 55 17.91 21.42 -3.50
N ASP A 56 17.98 22.21 -2.43
CA ASP A 56 17.51 23.61 -2.40
C ASP A 56 18.05 24.47 -3.57
N PRO A 57 19.32 24.34 -4.03
CA PRO A 57 19.83 25.13 -5.15
C PRO A 57 19.23 24.76 -6.51
N ILE A 58 18.66 23.57 -6.64
CA ILE A 58 18.18 22.98 -7.90
C ILE A 58 16.65 22.92 -7.92
N LEU A 59 16.04 22.72 -6.75
CA LEU A 59 14.62 22.54 -6.56
C LEU A 59 14.16 23.39 -5.36
N PRO A 60 14.12 24.73 -5.51
CA PRO A 60 13.68 25.62 -4.44
C PRO A 60 12.18 25.46 -4.15
N LYS A 61 11.70 26.18 -3.13
CA LYS A 61 10.25 26.29 -2.85
C LYS A 61 9.62 27.30 -3.81
N PRO A 62 8.44 27.01 -4.39
CA PRO A 62 7.56 25.88 -4.12
C PRO A 62 7.72 24.64 -5.03
N GLU A 63 8.73 24.63 -5.90
CA GLU A 63 8.98 23.59 -6.90
C GLU A 63 9.21 22.21 -6.25
N ASP A 64 9.86 22.19 -5.08
CA ASP A 64 10.02 21.00 -4.22
C ASP A 64 8.67 20.32 -3.91
N GLY A 65 7.69 21.11 -3.48
CA GLY A 65 6.35 20.67 -3.14
C GLY A 65 5.57 20.21 -4.37
N ILE A 66 5.76 20.85 -5.52
CA ILE A 66 5.13 20.44 -6.80
C ILE A 66 5.68 19.07 -7.23
N ALA A 67 6.99 18.89 -7.20
CA ALA A 67 7.63 17.62 -7.54
C ALA A 67 7.20 16.49 -6.59
N ALA A 68 7.18 16.75 -5.28
CA ALA A 68 6.70 15.80 -4.29
C ALA A 68 5.24 15.38 -4.54
N ARG A 69 4.36 16.34 -4.88
CA ARG A 69 2.93 16.05 -5.20
C ARG A 69 2.77 15.16 -6.41
N TYR A 70 3.55 15.39 -7.46
CA TYR A 70 3.54 14.53 -8.65
C TYR A 70 3.86 13.08 -8.26
N LEU A 71 4.90 12.88 -7.44
CA LEU A 71 5.25 11.54 -6.98
C LEU A 71 4.19 10.95 -6.03
N ILE A 72 3.59 11.75 -5.14
CA ILE A 72 2.47 11.31 -4.28
C ILE A 72 1.32 10.80 -5.16
N GLY A 73 0.97 11.47 -6.26
CA GLY A 73 -0.07 11.01 -7.19
C GLY A 73 0.23 9.64 -7.81
N LYS A 74 1.49 9.40 -8.20
CA LYS A 74 1.93 8.08 -8.69
C LYS A 74 1.89 7.02 -7.59
N PHE A 75 2.31 7.38 -6.38
CA PHE A 75 2.24 6.49 -5.23
C PHE A 75 0.81 6.12 -4.87
N THR A 76 -0.14 7.06 -4.91
CA THR A 76 -1.57 6.77 -4.73
C THR A 76 -2.10 5.80 -5.79
N THR A 77 -1.65 5.94 -7.04
CA THR A 77 -2.02 4.98 -8.11
C THR A 77 -1.48 3.58 -7.81
N PHE A 78 -0.23 3.49 -7.34
CA PHE A 78 0.36 2.23 -6.88
C PHE A 78 -0.43 1.61 -5.71
N GLN A 79 -0.81 2.42 -4.72
CA GLN A 79 -1.64 2.00 -3.58
C GLN A 79 -2.98 1.42 -4.04
N ILE A 80 -3.65 2.07 -4.99
CA ILE A 80 -4.91 1.60 -5.57
C ILE A 80 -4.73 0.26 -6.27
N ALA A 81 -3.68 0.10 -7.09
CA ALA A 81 -3.40 -1.16 -7.78
C ALA A 81 -3.21 -2.32 -6.79
N CYS A 82 -2.40 -2.11 -5.74
CA CYS A 82 -2.19 -3.12 -4.71
C CYS A 82 -3.46 -3.41 -3.90
N ALA A 83 -4.28 -2.40 -3.62
CA ALA A 83 -5.58 -2.56 -2.97
C ALA A 83 -6.54 -3.39 -3.82
N SER A 84 -6.61 -3.16 -5.13
CA SER A 84 -7.42 -3.94 -6.06
C SER A 84 -7.00 -5.42 -6.09
N ILE A 85 -5.70 -5.70 -6.14
CA ILE A 85 -5.18 -7.08 -6.09
C ILE A 85 -5.51 -7.74 -4.74
N ALA A 86 -5.33 -7.01 -3.63
CA ALA A 86 -5.65 -7.52 -2.29
C ALA A 86 -7.15 -7.84 -2.14
N LEU A 87 -8.04 -6.96 -2.62
CA LEU A 87 -9.48 -7.21 -2.64
C LEU A 87 -9.84 -8.41 -3.51
N GLY A 88 -9.31 -8.47 -4.74
CA GLY A 88 -9.59 -9.57 -5.67
C GLY A 88 -9.18 -10.91 -5.10
N THR A 89 -7.96 -11.01 -4.56
CA THR A 89 -7.46 -12.25 -3.92
C THR A 89 -8.26 -12.61 -2.66
N MET A 90 -8.72 -11.62 -1.87
CA MET A 90 -9.58 -11.86 -0.71
C MET A 90 -10.97 -12.40 -1.11
N VAL A 91 -11.60 -11.82 -2.14
CA VAL A 91 -12.91 -12.27 -2.65
C VAL A 91 -12.82 -13.70 -3.21
N ILE A 92 -11.78 -14.00 -4.00
CA ILE A 92 -11.54 -15.35 -4.52
C ILE A 92 -11.33 -16.33 -3.36
N GLY A 93 -10.51 -15.96 -2.37
CA GLY A 93 -10.29 -16.76 -1.17
C GLY A 93 -11.60 -17.03 -0.42
N TRP A 94 -12.44 -16.02 -0.21
CA TRP A 94 -13.71 -16.17 0.47
C TRP A 94 -14.63 -17.20 -0.22
N ARG A 95 -14.68 -17.19 -1.56
CA ARG A 95 -15.44 -18.17 -2.35
C ARG A 95 -14.96 -19.60 -2.16
N TRP A 96 -13.65 -19.82 -1.98
CA TRP A 96 -13.03 -21.15 -1.89
C TRP A 96 -12.96 -21.77 -0.50
N TYR A 97 -13.00 -20.97 0.57
CA TYR A 97 -12.94 -21.44 1.96
C TYR A 97 -14.32 -21.50 2.64
N ALA A 98 -15.40 -21.66 1.86
CA ALA A 98 -16.76 -21.88 2.34
C ALA A 98 -17.19 -20.93 3.48
N ARG A 99 -16.98 -19.62 3.31
CA ARG A 99 -17.37 -18.57 4.27
C ARG A 99 -16.65 -18.59 5.62
N ARG A 100 -15.47 -19.21 5.78
CA ARG A 100 -14.59 -18.87 6.91
C ARG A 100 -14.00 -17.47 6.69
N PHE A 101 -14.86 -16.47 6.86
CA PHE A 101 -14.56 -15.07 6.65
C PHE A 101 -13.52 -14.65 7.67
N ARG A 102 -12.35 -14.22 7.18
CA ARG A 102 -11.25 -13.79 8.03
C ARG A 102 -11.51 -12.35 8.44
N VAL A 103 -12.46 -12.16 9.36
CA VAL A 103 -12.92 -10.86 9.87
C VAL A 103 -11.72 -9.95 10.19
N PRO A 104 -10.65 -10.39 10.91
CA PRO A 104 -9.53 -9.51 11.20
C PRO A 104 -8.80 -9.01 9.95
N GLN A 105 -8.55 -9.88 8.97
CA GLN A 105 -7.88 -9.51 7.72
C GLN A 105 -8.75 -8.58 6.87
N ALA A 106 -10.06 -8.85 6.81
CA ALA A 106 -11.00 -8.00 6.07
C ALA A 106 -11.14 -6.61 6.72
N LEU A 107 -11.15 -6.53 8.05
CA LEU A 107 -11.20 -5.26 8.79
C LEU A 107 -9.91 -4.45 8.60
N VAL A 108 -8.75 -5.08 8.67
CA VAL A 108 -7.46 -4.42 8.41
C VAL A 108 -7.41 -3.89 6.98
N LEU A 109 -7.70 -4.74 5.99
CA LEU A 109 -7.71 -4.34 4.58
C LEU A 109 -8.74 -3.22 4.32
N GLY A 110 -9.95 -3.36 4.85
CA GLY A 110 -11.00 -2.35 4.73
C GLY A 110 -10.58 -1.00 5.33
N THR A 111 -9.96 -1.02 6.52
CA THR A 111 -9.43 0.18 7.16
C THR A 111 -8.33 0.84 6.33
N VAL A 112 -7.37 0.06 5.82
CA VAL A 112 -6.29 0.58 4.97
C VAL A 112 -6.85 1.25 3.71
N ILE A 113 -7.78 0.58 3.03
CA ILE A 113 -8.43 1.11 1.82
C ILE A 113 -9.22 2.37 2.13
N LEU A 114 -9.95 2.39 3.26
CA LEU A 114 -10.68 3.57 3.70
C LEU A 114 -9.74 4.76 3.96
N LEU A 115 -8.63 4.55 4.66
CA LEU A 115 -7.65 5.61 4.93
C LEU A 115 -7.04 6.17 3.64
N ILE A 116 -6.70 5.30 2.69
CA ILE A 116 -6.20 5.71 1.36
C ILE A 116 -7.27 6.50 0.61
N GLY A 117 -8.52 6.05 0.63
CA GLY A 117 -9.64 6.74 0.00
C GLY A 117 -9.93 8.11 0.60
N VAL A 118 -9.97 8.23 1.93
CA VAL A 118 -10.11 9.51 2.64
C VAL A 118 -8.95 10.44 2.31
N SER A 119 -7.72 9.92 2.26
CA SER A 119 -6.56 10.71 1.87
C SER A 119 -6.72 11.28 0.45
N MET A 120 -7.07 10.42 -0.52
CA MET A 120 -7.21 10.80 -1.93
C MET A 120 -8.34 11.80 -2.16
N VAL A 121 -9.50 11.60 -1.54
CA VAL A 121 -10.72 12.37 -1.84
C VAL A 121 -10.82 13.64 -1.00
N TRP A 122 -10.21 13.69 0.19
CA TRP A 122 -10.39 14.81 1.12
C TRP A 122 -9.09 15.49 1.54
N ILE A 123 -8.09 14.73 1.99
CA ILE A 123 -6.86 15.32 2.54
C ILE A 123 -5.97 15.91 1.44
N MET A 124 -5.68 15.14 0.39
CA MET A 124 -4.84 15.56 -0.74
C MET A 124 -5.38 16.81 -1.45
N PRO A 125 -6.65 16.90 -1.89
CA PRO A 125 -7.13 18.10 -2.58
C PRO A 125 -7.13 19.33 -1.67
N LYS A 126 -7.39 19.16 -0.36
CA LYS A 126 -7.33 20.26 0.60
C LYS A 126 -5.89 20.74 0.81
N LEU A 127 -4.93 19.84 0.92
CA LEU A 127 -3.50 20.19 0.94
C LEU A 127 -3.06 20.87 -0.35
N ASP A 128 -3.60 20.43 -1.50
CA ASP A 128 -3.31 21.01 -2.81
C ASP A 128 -3.73 22.48 -2.86
N ALA A 129 -4.99 22.75 -2.52
CA ALA A 129 -5.56 24.09 -2.45
C ALA A 129 -4.80 25.00 -1.48
N LEU A 130 -4.48 24.50 -0.27
CA LEU A 130 -3.75 25.30 0.73
C LEU A 130 -2.33 25.67 0.29
N HIS A 131 -1.66 24.83 -0.48
CA HIS A 131 -0.32 25.13 -0.99
C HIS A 131 -0.34 26.11 -2.15
N HIS A 132 -1.30 25.99 -3.08
CA HIS A 132 -1.50 27.00 -4.12
C HIS A 132 -1.78 28.36 -3.48
N ALA A 133 -2.66 28.41 -2.48
CA ALA A 133 -2.92 29.64 -1.74
C ALA A 133 -1.71 30.14 -0.94
N LYS A 134 -0.91 29.25 -0.32
CA LYS A 134 0.31 29.61 0.40
C LYS A 134 1.35 30.28 -0.52
N TYR A 135 1.45 29.83 -1.76
CA TYR A 135 2.40 30.32 -2.76
C TYR A 135 1.69 31.06 -3.91
N ALA A 136 0.71 31.90 -3.55
CA ALA A 136 -0.17 32.57 -4.51
C ALA A 136 0.58 33.32 -5.62
N ASP A 137 1.65 34.04 -5.27
CA ASP A 137 2.47 34.80 -6.24
C ASP A 137 3.08 33.90 -7.32
N HIS A 138 3.56 32.71 -6.94
CA HIS A 138 4.13 31.74 -7.88
C HIS A 138 3.07 31.19 -8.84
N PHE A 139 1.84 31.00 -8.36
CA PHE A 139 0.73 30.49 -9.16
C PHE A 139 -0.11 31.59 -9.84
N GLY A 140 0.28 32.86 -9.73
CA GLY A 140 -0.46 34.00 -10.30
C GLY A 140 -1.87 34.16 -9.73
N LEU A 141 -2.09 33.76 -8.48
CA LEU A 141 -3.39 33.84 -7.82
C LEU A 141 -3.55 35.20 -7.14
N ASN A 142 -4.63 35.91 -7.49
CA ASN A 142 -4.98 37.18 -6.84
C ASN A 142 -5.80 36.92 -5.56
N ILE A 143 -5.12 36.71 -4.44
CA ILE A 143 -5.72 36.56 -3.11
C ILE A 143 -5.13 37.59 -2.14
N THR A 144 -5.82 37.86 -1.03
CA THR A 144 -5.32 38.78 -0.01
C THR A 144 -4.15 38.18 0.79
N ASP A 145 -3.23 39.02 1.26
CA ASP A 145 -2.15 38.62 2.18
C ASP A 145 -2.67 37.87 3.41
N GLU A 146 -3.85 38.25 3.91
CA GLU A 146 -4.52 37.59 5.02
C GLU A 146 -4.91 36.15 4.66
N ALA A 147 -5.46 35.93 3.47
CA ALA A 147 -5.82 34.60 2.98
C ALA A 147 -4.59 33.72 2.77
N GLN A 148 -3.49 34.27 2.22
CA GLN A 148 -2.23 33.56 2.05
C GLN A 148 -1.63 33.13 3.40
N LYS A 149 -1.59 34.03 4.39
CA LYS A 149 -1.11 33.72 5.75
C LYS A 149 -1.98 32.68 6.44
N ALA A 150 -3.30 32.77 6.27
CA ALA A 150 -4.23 31.77 6.79
C ALA A 150 -3.98 30.39 6.16
N ALA A 151 -3.76 30.32 4.85
CA ALA A 151 -3.44 29.08 4.15
C ALA A 151 -2.13 28.46 4.66
N ALA A 152 -1.08 29.27 4.84
CA ALA A 152 0.18 28.83 5.41
C ALA A 152 0.02 28.23 6.82
N LYS A 153 -0.80 28.86 7.67
CA LYS A 153 -1.10 28.39 9.04
C LYS A 153 -1.88 27.08 9.06
N GLN A 154 -2.78 26.86 8.11
CA GLN A 154 -3.59 25.64 8.01
C GLN A 154 -2.84 24.48 7.35
N PHE A 155 -1.89 24.77 6.46
CA PHE A 155 -1.15 23.76 5.71
C PHE A 155 -0.36 22.82 6.63
N GLY A 156 0.39 23.36 7.60
CA GLY A 156 1.25 22.58 8.50
C GLY A 156 0.50 21.50 9.29
N PRO A 157 -0.55 21.84 10.05
CA PRO A 157 -1.34 20.86 10.80
C PRO A 157 -1.99 19.79 9.91
N LEU A 158 -2.53 20.18 8.76
CA LEU A 158 -3.13 19.21 7.83
C LEU A 158 -2.09 18.28 7.21
N HIS A 159 -0.90 18.80 6.91
CA HIS A 159 0.21 18.00 6.41
C HIS A 159 0.68 17.00 7.47
N GLY A 160 0.82 17.44 8.73
CA GLY A 160 1.13 16.56 9.86
C GLY A 160 0.09 15.46 10.05
N LEU A 161 -1.20 15.79 9.94
CA LEU A 161 -2.28 14.80 9.98
C LEU A 161 -2.16 13.76 8.85
N SER A 162 -1.80 14.21 7.64
CA SER A 162 -1.55 13.32 6.51
C SER A 162 -0.37 12.38 6.77
N GLN A 163 0.71 12.87 7.39
CA GLN A 163 1.87 12.04 7.74
C GLN A 163 1.51 10.97 8.79
N ALA A 164 0.75 11.35 9.83
CA ALA A 164 0.25 10.40 10.81
C ALA A 164 -0.66 9.33 10.16
N GLY A 165 -1.54 9.73 9.24
CA GLY A 165 -2.36 8.82 8.45
C GLY A 165 -1.53 7.83 7.63
N ASN A 166 -0.45 8.29 7.00
CA ASN A 166 0.46 7.44 6.25
C ASN A 166 1.17 6.40 7.15
N LEU A 167 1.56 6.78 8.37
CA LEU A 167 2.12 5.84 9.36
C LEU A 167 1.09 4.79 9.79
N LEU A 168 -0.18 5.17 9.99
CA LEU A 168 -1.25 4.22 10.29
C LEU A 168 -1.49 3.24 9.13
N VAL A 169 -1.42 3.72 7.88
CA VAL A 169 -1.47 2.85 6.69
C VAL A 169 -0.31 1.86 6.70
N LEU A 170 0.93 2.30 6.99
CA LEU A 170 2.09 1.39 7.10
C LEU A 170 1.90 0.29 8.15
N LEU A 171 1.35 0.63 9.32
CA LEU A 171 1.01 -0.36 10.35
C LEU A 171 -0.04 -1.35 9.86
N GLY A 172 -1.07 -0.86 9.18
CA GLY A 172 -2.10 -1.70 8.54
C GLY A 172 -1.53 -2.64 7.47
N LEU A 173 -0.63 -2.14 6.61
CA LEU A 173 0.06 -2.94 5.59
C LEU A 173 0.97 -4.00 6.21
N THR A 174 1.65 -3.66 7.31
CA THR A 174 2.46 -4.62 8.07
C THR A 174 1.58 -5.75 8.63
N ALA A 175 0.46 -5.41 9.26
CA ALA A 175 -0.51 -6.41 9.74
C ALA A 175 -1.06 -7.25 8.58
N GLN A 176 -1.40 -6.63 7.45
CA GLN A 176 -1.91 -7.32 6.27
C GLN A 176 -0.89 -8.31 5.69
N PHE A 177 0.40 -7.91 5.61
CA PHE A 177 1.48 -8.80 5.20
C PHE A 177 1.62 -9.99 6.15
N ILE A 178 1.63 -9.77 7.47
CA ILE A 178 1.73 -10.85 8.46
C ILE A 178 0.56 -11.84 8.31
N LEU A 179 -0.68 -11.34 8.17
CA LEU A 179 -1.88 -12.18 8.06
C LEU A 179 -1.89 -13.01 6.77
N THR A 180 -1.50 -12.41 5.64
CA THR A 180 -1.42 -13.09 4.34
C THR A 180 -0.27 -14.09 4.29
N TRP A 181 0.89 -13.75 4.87
CA TRP A 181 2.04 -14.64 4.96
C TRP A 181 1.74 -15.89 5.80
N ARG A 182 1.17 -15.72 7.00
CA ARG A 182 0.76 -16.82 7.86
C ARG A 182 -0.19 -17.79 7.14
N LEU A 183 -1.11 -17.26 6.35
CA LEU A 183 -2.03 -18.07 5.56
C LEU A 183 -1.30 -18.91 4.51
N ALA A 184 -0.39 -18.29 3.76
CA ALA A 184 0.39 -19.00 2.75
C ALA A 184 1.21 -20.14 3.38
N THR A 185 1.80 -19.91 4.55
CA THR A 185 2.59 -20.92 5.27
C THR A 185 1.73 -22.07 5.82
N GLU A 186 0.56 -21.77 6.40
CA GLU A 186 -0.37 -22.79 6.93
C GLU A 186 -0.86 -23.75 5.84
N LEU A 187 -1.18 -23.22 4.66
CA LEU A 187 -1.62 -24.04 3.52
C LEU A 187 -0.50 -24.89 2.96
N ASN A 188 0.74 -24.40 3.00
CA ASN A 188 1.89 -25.19 2.59
C ASN A 188 2.14 -26.36 3.55
N GLN A 189 2.07 -26.11 4.87
CA GLN A 189 2.25 -27.15 5.89
C GLN A 189 1.17 -28.23 5.83
N LYS A 190 -0.11 -27.88 5.60
CA LYS A 190 -1.20 -28.87 5.51
C LYS A 190 -1.05 -29.85 4.35
N GLU A 191 -0.44 -29.44 3.24
CA GLU A 191 -0.23 -30.33 2.08
C GLU A 191 0.96 -31.28 2.26
N ASN A 192 1.92 -30.91 3.12
CA ASN A 192 3.12 -31.70 3.38
C ASN A 192 3.01 -32.60 4.62
N LYS A 193 1.83 -32.66 5.28
CA LYS A 193 1.58 -33.66 6.33
C LYS A 193 1.40 -35.03 5.68
N PRO A 194 2.12 -36.06 6.15
CA PRO A 194 2.02 -37.43 5.62
C PRO A 194 0.64 -38.05 5.85
#